data_AF-A0A2G2MK19-F1
#
_entry.id   AF-A0A2G2MK19-F1
#
_cell.length_a   1.000
_cell.length_b   1.000
_cell.length_c   1.000
_cell.angle_alpha   90.00
_cell.angle_beta   90.00
_cell.angle_gamma   90.00
#
_symmetry.space_group_name_H-M   'P 1'
#
loop_
_entity.id
_entity.type
_entity.pdbx_description
1 polymer ?
#
loop_
_entity_poly.entity_id
_entity_poly.type
_entity_poly.pdbx_seq_one_letter_code
_entity_poly.pdbx_strand_id
1 'polypeptide(L)' 'MHINIPKMSARFIIISLITAGIIYAVRLVELNHTLPEITYQDISTAELQKEVERLSQNGDLPFPMGMELMKRWVQR' A
#
# COMPACT_ATOMS: atom_id res chain seq x y z
N MET A 1 37.52 -3.38 4.87
CA MET A 1 36.77 -3.16 6.13
C MET A 1 35.79 -4.31 6.30
N HIS A 2 36.10 -5.29 7.14
CA HIS A 2 35.28 -6.50 7.33
C HIS A 2 34.31 -6.24 8.50
N ILE A 3 33.02 -6.08 8.22
CA ILE A 3 32.00 -5.86 9.26
C ILE A 3 31.65 -7.23 9.84
N ASN A 4 32.12 -7.52 11.06
CA ASN A 4 31.85 -8.78 11.74
C ASN A 4 30.56 -8.64 12.54
N ILE A 5 29.43 -9.02 11.94
CA ILE A 5 28.11 -8.97 12.57
C ILE A 5 28.00 -10.17 13.52
N PRO A 6 27.93 -9.97 14.85
CA PRO A 6 27.79 -11.08 15.80
C PRO A 6 26.48 -11.83 15.54
N LYS A 7 26.49 -13.16 15.65
CA LYS A 7 25.37 -14.07 15.34
C LYS A 7 24.02 -13.69 15.99
N MET A 8 24.05 -12.91 17.08
CA MET A 8 22.89 -12.36 17.78
C MET A 8 22.22 -11.19 17.03
N SER A 9 22.99 -10.27 16.41
CA SER A 9 22.42 -9.10 15.72
C SER A 9 21.74 -9.47 14.40
N ALA A 10 22.19 -10.53 13.72
CA ALA A 10 21.50 -11.06 12.55
C ALA A 10 20.07 -11.56 12.86
N ARG A 11 19.84 -12.13 14.05
CA ARG A 11 18.50 -12.61 14.47
C ARG A 11 17.52 -11.46 14.69
N PHE A 12 17.97 -10.36 15.28
CA PHE A 12 17.14 -9.17 15.47
C PHE A 12 16.75 -8.52 14.15
N ILE A 13 17.65 -8.50 13.16
CA ILE A 13 17.33 -8.01 11.81
C ILE A 13 16.24 -8.86 11.16
N ILE A 14 16.34 -10.19 11.24
CA ILE A 14 15.36 -11.11 10.66
C ILE A 14 13.98 -10.94 11.33
N ILE A 15 13.94 -10.88 12.67
CA ILE A 15 12.69 -10.70 13.41
C ILE A 15 12.03 -9.37 13.02
N SER A 16 12.79 -8.28 12.97
CA SER A 16 12.26 -6.96 12.58
C SER A 16 11.66 -6.96 11.17
N LEU A 17 12.29 -7.63 10.21
CA LEU A 17 11.77 -7.75 8.84
C LEU A 17 10.47 -8.55 8.80
N ILE A 18 10.38 -9.67 9.53
CA ILE A 18 9.16 -10.48 9.61
C ILE A 18 8.03 -9.67 10.25
N THR A 19 8.31 -8.97 11.35
CA THR A 19 7.31 -8.16 12.04
C THR A 19 6.79 -7.02 11.14
N ALA A 20 7.66 -6.32 10.42
CA ALA A 20 7.24 -5.28 9.47
C ALA A 20 6.36 -5.86 8.36
N GLY A 21 6.70 -7.04 7.82
CA GLY A 21 5.91 -7.74 6.82
C GLY A 21 4.52 -8.15 7.32
N ILE A 22 4.43 -8.68 8.54
CA ILE A 22 3.15 -9.05 9.17
C ILE A 22 2.29 -7.81 9.40
N ILE A 23 2.87 -6.72 9.91
CA ILE A 23 2.13 -5.46 10.13
C ILE A 23 1.55 -4.95 8.81
N TYR A 24 2.35 -4.96 7.73
CA TYR A 24 1.86 -4.56 6.41
C TYR A 24 0.70 -5.45 5.93
N ALA A 25 0.82 -6.77 6.07
CA ALA A 25 -0.22 -7.71 5.68
C ALA A 25 -1.52 -7.52 6.50
N VAL A 26 -1.40 -7.33 7.82
CA VAL A 26 -2.55 -7.06 8.70
C VAL A 26 -3.24 -5.76 8.30
N ARG A 27 -2.48 -4.70 8.00
CA ARG A 27 -3.03 -3.42 7.53
C ARG A 27 -3.74 -3.56 6.19
N LEU A 28 -3.19 -4.36 5.27
CA LEU A 28 -3.81 -4.64 3.98
C LEU A 28 -5.17 -5.35 4.14
N VAL A 29 -5.22 -6.35 5.02
CA VAL A 29 -6.47 -7.09 5.32
C VAL A 29 -7.49 -6.17 5.99
N GLU A 30 -7.06 -5.37 6.97
CA GLU A 30 -7.92 -4.39 7.66
C GLU A 30 -8.52 -3.37 6.70
N LEU A 31 -7.73 -2.87 5.74
CA LEU A 31 -8.19 -1.99 4.66
C LEU A 31 -9.25 -2.64 3.77
N ASN A 32 -9.06 -3.92 3.40
CA ASN A 32 -10.07 -4.64 2.60
C ASN A 32 -11.41 -4.81 3.33
N HIS A 33 -11.41 -4.83 4.67
CA HIS A 33 -12.63 -4.96 5.47
C HIS A 33 -13.28 -3.62 5.83
N THR A 34 -12.51 -2.54 5.90
CA THR A 34 -12.99 -1.22 6.40
C THR A 34 -13.23 -0.20 5.31
N LEU A 35 -12.67 -0.39 4.11
CA LEU A 35 -13.07 0.41 2.97
C LEU A 35 -14.55 0.10 2.72
N PRO A 36 -15.46 1.09 2.86
CA PRO A 36 -16.77 0.98 2.23
C PRO A 36 -16.49 0.62 0.77
N GLU A 37 -17.41 -0.07 0.11
CA GLU A 37 -17.35 -0.26 -1.33
C GLU A 37 -17.52 1.13 -1.98
N ILE A 38 -16.48 1.98 -1.90
CA ILE A 38 -16.48 3.33 -2.43
C ILE A 38 -16.50 3.10 -3.93
N THR A 39 -17.68 3.35 -4.48
CA THR A 39 -18.12 2.93 -5.80
C THR A 39 -17.44 3.82 -6.83
N TYR A 40 -16.15 3.62 -7.04
CA TYR A 40 -15.46 4.10 -8.24
C TYR A 40 -15.73 3.16 -9.43
N GLN A 41 -16.56 2.12 -9.26
CA GLN A 41 -16.93 1.19 -10.34
C GLN A 41 -17.55 1.92 -11.54
N ASP A 42 -18.30 2.99 -11.29
CA ASP A 42 -18.98 3.76 -12.34
C ASP A 42 -18.06 4.74 -13.09
N ILE A 43 -16.83 4.97 -12.58
CA ILE A 43 -15.86 5.82 -13.27
C ILE A 43 -14.89 4.99 -14.09
N SER A 44 -14.58 5.46 -15.31
CA SER A 44 -13.60 4.78 -16.15
C SER A 44 -12.19 4.86 -15.55
N THR A 45 -11.30 3.93 -15.93
CA THR A 45 -9.90 3.97 -15.49
C THR A 45 -9.20 5.27 -15.88
N ALA A 46 -9.53 5.85 -17.03
CA ALA A 46 -8.94 7.12 -17.48
C ALA A 46 -9.41 8.31 -16.63
N GLU A 47 -10.69 8.35 -16.27
CA GLU A 47 -11.23 9.38 -15.37
C GLU A 47 -10.67 9.25 -13.96
N LEU A 48 -10.56 8.01 -13.45
CA LEU A 48 -9.93 7.72 -12.17
C LEU A 48 -8.47 8.20 -12.15
N GLN A 49 -7.70 7.93 -13.21
CA GLN A 49 -6.31 8.40 -13.32
C GLN A 49 -6.21 9.92 -13.27
N LYS A 50 -7.06 10.62 -14.03
CA LYS A 50 -7.08 12.09 -14.07
C LYS A 50 -7.42 12.68 -12.70
N GLU A 51 -8.38 12.10 -12.00
CA GLU A 51 -8.80 12.59 -10.68
C GLU A 51 -7.74 12.32 -9.62
N VAL A 52 -7.10 11.15 -9.66
CA VAL A 52 -5.95 10.83 -8.79
C VAL A 52 -4.82 11.83 -9.02
N GLU A 53 -4.48 12.14 -10.27
CA GLU A 53 -3.43 13.11 -10.59
C GLU A 53 -3.77 14.51 -10.07
N ARG A 54 -5.01 14.98 -10.30
CA ARG A 54 -5.50 16.27 -9.82
C ARG A 54 -5.43 16.38 -8.29
N LEU A 55 -5.86 15.33 -7.57
CA LEU A 55 -5.88 15.32 -6.11
C LEU A 55 -4.48 15.12 -5.50
N SER A 56 -3.60 14.38 -6.18
CA SER A 56 -2.21 14.21 -5.76
C SER A 56 -1.43 15.51 -5.77
N GLN A 57 -1.68 16.36 -6.77
CA GLN A 57 -1.06 17.70 -6.85
C GLN A 57 -1.50 18.61 -5.70
N ASN A 58 -2.72 18.42 -5.19
CA ASN A 58 -3.27 19.20 -4.09
C ASN A 58 -2.96 18.59 -2.71
N GLY A 59 -2.43 17.37 -2.65
CA GLY A 59 -2.20 16.65 -1.39
C GLY A 59 -3.47 16.06 -0.76
N ASP A 60 -4.60 16.11 -1.48
CA ASP A 60 -5.92 15.72 -0.98
C ASP A 60 -6.35 14.33 -1.46
N LEU A 61 -5.42 13.52 -2.00
CA LEU A 61 -5.74 12.21 -2.55
C LEU A 61 -6.30 11.27 -1.46
N PRO A 62 -7.57 10.83 -1.57
CA PRO A 62 -8.10 9.84 -0.67
C PRO A 62 -7.40 8.50 -0.89
N PHE A 63 -6.94 7.88 0.19
CA PHE A 63 -6.34 6.55 0.16
C PHE A 63 -7.18 5.50 -0.61
N PRO A 64 -8.52 5.42 -0.47
CA PRO A 64 -9.35 4.50 -1.23
C PRO A 64 -9.24 4.67 -2.76
N MET A 65 -9.15 5.92 -3.23
CA MET A 65 -9.10 6.24 -4.65
C MET A 65 -7.78 5.81 -5.28
N GLY A 66 -6.66 6.07 -4.59
CA GLY A 66 -5.35 5.57 -5.01
C GLY A 66 -5.27 4.05 -5.02
N MET A 67 -5.88 3.40 -4.03
CA MET A 67 -5.92 1.93 -3.94
C MET A 67 -6.72 1.30 -5.09
N GLU A 68 -7.86 1.88 -5.44
CA GLU A 68 -8.66 1.42 -6.57
C GLU A 68 -7.89 1.54 -7.90
N LEU A 69 -7.15 2.62 -8.11
CA LEU A 69 -6.32 2.77 -9.32
C LEU A 69 -5.23 1.68 -9.38
N MET A 70 -4.55 1.42 -8.27
CA MET A 70 -3.54 0.37 -8.16
C MET A 70 -4.13 -1.02 -8.42
N LYS A 71 -5.32 -1.30 -7.89
CA LYS A 71 -6.04 -2.56 -8.12
C LYS A 71 -6.31 -2.78 -9.62
N ARG A 72 -6.79 -1.76 -10.33
CA ARG A 72 -7.05 -1.83 -11.78
C ARG A 72 -5.80 -2.03 -12.62
N TRP A 73 -4.65 -1.52 -12.17
CA TRP A 73 -3.36 -1.73 -12.82
C TRP A 73 -2.85 -3.17 -12.67
N VAL A 74 -3.04 -3.79 -11.51
CA VAL A 74 -2.62 -5.18 -11.27
C VAL A 74 -3.51 -6.20 -12.01
N GLN A 75 -4.77 -5.85 -12.28
CA GLN A 75 -5.72 -6.71 -13.00
C GLN A 75 -5.62 -6.62 -14.54
N ARG A 76 -4.75 -5.77 -15.08
CA ARG A 76 -4.46 -5.64 -16.52
C ARG A 76 -3.29 -6.52 -16.92
#